data_AF-A0AA35SDH9-F1
#
_entry.id   AF-A0AA35SDH9-F1
#
_cell.length_a   1.000
_cell.length_b   1.000
_cell.length_c   1.000
_cell.angle_alpha   90.00
_cell.angle_beta   90.00
_cell.angle_gamma   90.00
#
_symmetry.space_group_name_H-M   'P 1'
#
loop_
_entity.id
_entity.type
_entity.pdbx_description
1 polymer ?
#
loop_
_entity_poly.entity_id
_entity_poly.type
_entity_poly.pdbx_seq_one_letter_code
_entity_poly.pdbx_strand_id
1 'polypeptide(L)'
;MALASDKLQVEAFTTVHGNASVEQCTVNTLRILEAAGRTDIPVYQGVGRTLTYHIPTYAPHIHGDDGIGNIDAPLPTITVQERHGVPELIDRVLASPGELTVLAIGRQTNVALALSIEPRFAECVREIVVMGGALFQPGNVTPLATANIAGDPEAADAVYRSGARVTQVGLDVCNHV
;
A
#
# COMPACT_ATOMS: atom_id res chain seq x y z
N MET A 1 2.09 12.79 6.84
CA MET A 1 0.84 13.14 7.55
C MET A 1 0.54 12.19 8.69
N ALA A 2 0.33 10.88 8.44
CA ALA A 2 -0.02 9.92 9.51
C ALA A 2 0.93 9.96 10.72
N LEU A 3 2.24 10.02 10.49
CA LEU A 3 3.26 10.05 11.54
C LEU A 3 3.20 11.28 12.47
N ALA A 4 2.59 12.37 12.02
CA ALA A 4 2.46 13.62 12.77
C ALA A 4 1.06 13.81 13.37
N SER A 5 0.16 12.85 13.20
CA SER A 5 -1.23 12.93 13.67
C SER A 5 -1.35 12.31 15.05
N ASP A 6 -1.87 13.06 16.02
CA ASP A 6 -2.24 12.58 17.36
C ASP A 6 -3.46 11.63 17.34
N LYS A 7 -4.26 11.67 16.27
CA LYS A 7 -5.43 10.81 16.06
C LYS A 7 -5.11 9.43 15.49
N LEU A 8 -3.87 9.19 15.06
CA LEU A 8 -3.48 7.97 14.34
C LEU A 8 -2.28 7.31 15.01
N GLN A 9 -2.41 6.01 15.28
CA GLN A 9 -1.29 5.17 15.65
C GLN A 9 -0.93 4.28 14.47
N VAL A 10 0.29 4.43 13.97
CA VAL A 10 0.80 3.64 12.84
C VAL A 10 1.51 2.41 13.39
N GLU A 11 0.89 1.24 13.21
CA GLU A 11 1.38 -0.03 13.74
C GLU A 11 2.53 -0.64 12.95
N ALA A 12 2.49 -0.50 11.62
CA ALA A 12 3.48 -1.04 10.71
C ALA A 12 3.33 -0.45 9.31
N PHE A 13 4.38 -0.57 8.50
CA PHE A 13 4.31 -0.41 7.05
C PHE A 13 4.49 -1.76 6.37
N THR A 14 3.68 -2.04 5.35
CA THR A 14 3.97 -3.08 4.36
C THR A 14 4.15 -2.42 3.00
N THR A 15 5.24 -2.75 2.31
CA THR A 15 5.52 -2.18 0.98
C THR A 15 5.02 -3.10 -0.12
N VAL A 16 4.75 -2.53 -1.30
CA VAL A 16 4.25 -3.24 -2.48
C VAL A 16 4.84 -2.60 -3.73
N HIS A 17 4.95 -3.35 -4.82
CA HIS A 17 5.28 -2.79 -6.14
C HIS A 17 4.26 -1.72 -6.58
N GLY A 18 4.71 -0.74 -7.36
CA GLY A 18 3.84 0.39 -7.69
C GLY A 18 4.55 1.48 -8.46
N ASN A 19 4.81 2.59 -7.78
CA ASN A 19 5.54 3.74 -8.33
C ASN A 19 6.98 3.38 -8.67
N ALA A 20 7.58 2.47 -7.90
CA ALA A 20 8.88 1.87 -8.11
C ALA A 20 8.82 0.35 -7.77
N SER A 21 9.96 -0.34 -7.84
CA SER A 21 10.06 -1.73 -7.36
C SER A 21 9.75 -1.81 -5.86
N VAL A 22 9.37 -2.99 -5.37
CA VAL A 22 9.07 -3.15 -3.94
C VAL A 22 10.29 -2.90 -3.07
N GLU A 23 11.49 -3.28 -3.53
CA GLU A 23 12.76 -3.06 -2.85
C GLU A 23 13.02 -1.56 -2.70
N GLN A 24 12.83 -0.78 -3.76
CA GLN A 24 12.98 0.67 -3.73
C GLN A 24 11.93 1.31 -2.81
N CYS A 25 10.68 0.84 -2.86
CA CYS A 25 9.62 1.31 -1.96
C CYS A 25 9.95 1.00 -0.48
N THR A 26 10.53 -0.17 -0.19
CA THR A 26 11.02 -0.55 1.15
C THR A 26 12.09 0.41 1.63
N VAL A 27 13.14 0.64 0.82
CA VAL A 27 14.23 1.58 1.16
C VAL A 27 13.68 2.98 1.39
N ASN A 28 12.78 3.46 0.53
CA ASN A 28 12.17 4.79 0.66
C ASN A 28 11.32 4.92 1.92
N THR A 29 10.59 3.87 2.29
CA THR A 29 9.79 3.87 3.52
C THR A 29 10.70 3.99 4.75
N LEU A 30 11.81 3.24 4.79
CA LEU A 30 12.80 3.32 5.86
C LEU A 30 13.43 4.72 5.94
N ARG A 31 13.82 5.32 4.80
CA ARG A 31 14.34 6.70 4.72
C ARG A 31 13.37 7.72 5.33
N ILE A 32 12.09 7.62 4.96
CA ILE A 32 11.04 8.52 5.45
C ILE A 32 10.86 8.37 6.97
N LEU A 33 10.89 7.14 7.50
CA LEU A 33 10.78 6.89 8.94
C LEU A 33 11.96 7.44 9.72
N GLU A 34 13.19 7.29 9.22
CA GLU A 34 14.38 7.90 9.83
C GLU A 34 14.31 9.42 9.82
N ALA A 35 13.98 10.02 8.68
CA ALA A 35 13.86 11.46 8.56
C ALA A 35 12.76 12.02 9.49
N ALA A 36 11.71 11.25 9.73
CA ALA A 36 10.63 11.59 10.66
C ALA A 36 10.95 11.27 12.13
N GLY A 37 12.10 10.67 12.44
CA GLY A 37 12.45 10.23 13.80
C GLY A 37 11.54 9.13 14.35
N ARG A 38 10.89 8.35 13.47
CA ARG A 38 9.93 7.28 13.81
C ARG A 38 10.46 5.89 13.47
N THR A 39 11.70 5.64 13.87
CA THR A 39 12.39 4.36 13.66
C THR A 39 11.83 3.22 14.51
N ASP A 40 10.89 3.52 15.42
CA ASP A 40 10.13 2.55 16.23
C ASP A 40 9.12 1.74 15.40
N ILE A 41 8.67 2.25 14.25
CA ILE A 41 7.64 1.60 13.43
C ILE A 41 8.28 0.55 12.52
N PRO A 42 7.85 -0.73 12.58
CA PRO A 42 8.42 -1.78 11.75
C PRO A 42 7.96 -1.66 10.28
N VAL A 43 8.88 -1.94 9.36
CA VAL A 43 8.64 -2.03 7.92
C VAL A 43 8.84 -3.46 7.46
N TYR A 44 7.86 -4.00 6.73
CA TYR A 44 7.91 -5.33 6.15
C TYR A 44 7.82 -5.25 4.64
N GLN A 45 8.78 -5.86 3.95
CA GLN A 45 8.72 -5.95 2.49
C GLN A 45 7.59 -6.89 2.07
N GLY A 46 6.68 -6.40 1.22
CA GLY A 46 5.61 -7.19 0.64
C GLY A 46 5.90 -7.61 -0.80
N VAL A 47 4.85 -7.59 -1.62
CA VAL A 47 4.85 -8.27 -2.91
C VAL A 47 5.48 -7.40 -4.00
N GLY A 48 6.45 -7.96 -4.72
CA GLY A 48 7.18 -7.30 -5.81
C GLY A 48 6.57 -7.44 -7.21
N ARG A 49 5.41 -8.08 -7.35
CA ARG A 49 4.76 -8.32 -8.65
C ARG A 49 3.24 -8.38 -8.55
N THR A 50 2.56 -8.31 -9.69
CA THR A 50 1.09 -8.44 -9.76
C THR A 50 0.62 -9.82 -9.29
N LEU A 51 -0.65 -9.91 -8.90
CA LEU A 51 -1.30 -11.17 -8.47
C LEU A 51 -1.26 -12.25 -9.57
N THR A 52 -1.34 -11.83 -10.84
CA THR A 52 -1.34 -12.69 -12.03
C THR A 52 0.04 -12.84 -12.68
N TYR A 53 1.11 -12.41 -12.01
CA TYR A 53 2.50 -12.53 -12.47
C TYR A 53 2.84 -11.75 -13.75
N HIS A 54 1.99 -10.81 -14.17
CA HIS A 54 2.36 -9.82 -15.18
C HIS A 54 3.52 -8.95 -14.69
N ILE A 55 4.37 -8.55 -15.65
CA ILE A 55 5.52 -7.67 -15.41
C ILE A 55 5.03 -6.35 -14.81
N PRO A 56 5.50 -5.97 -13.62
CA PRO A 56 5.15 -4.68 -13.03
C PRO A 56 5.62 -3.53 -13.92
N THR A 57 4.70 -2.63 -14.21
CA THR A 57 5.03 -1.29 -14.72
C THR A 57 5.44 -0.39 -13.55
N TYR A 58 6.25 0.63 -13.78
CA TYR A 58 6.58 1.66 -12.78
C TYR A 58 6.31 3.04 -13.38
N ALA A 59 6.42 4.10 -12.58
CA ALA A 59 6.16 5.47 -13.02
C ALA A 59 7.32 6.44 -12.72
N PRO A 60 8.56 6.16 -13.21
CA PRO A 60 9.71 7.01 -12.93
C PRO A 60 9.58 8.42 -13.53
N HIS A 61 8.81 8.58 -14.61
CA HIS A 61 8.47 9.89 -15.19
C HIS A 61 7.65 10.79 -14.24
N ILE A 62 7.02 10.22 -13.20
CA ILE A 62 6.30 10.96 -12.15
C ILE A 62 7.10 11.00 -10.85
N HIS A 63 7.69 9.86 -10.45
CA HIS A 63 8.27 9.67 -9.12
C HIS A 63 9.80 9.70 -9.10
N GLY A 64 10.48 9.90 -10.22
CA GLY A 64 11.93 9.71 -10.34
C GLY A 64 12.32 8.23 -10.40
N ASP A 65 13.57 7.98 -10.77
CA ASP A 65 14.13 6.63 -10.86
C ASP A 65 14.25 5.97 -9.49
N ASP A 66 14.43 6.78 -8.45
CA ASP A 66 14.46 6.36 -7.05
C ASP A 66 13.08 6.27 -6.39
N GLY A 67 12.00 6.66 -7.07
CA GLY A 67 10.63 6.66 -6.55
C GLY A 67 10.30 7.78 -5.54
N ILE A 68 11.22 8.71 -5.26
CA ILE A 68 11.06 9.86 -4.36
C ILE A 68 11.59 11.18 -4.96
N GLY A 69 11.74 11.26 -6.28
CA GLY A 69 12.04 12.48 -7.01
C GLY A 69 13.52 12.71 -7.32
N ASN A 70 14.36 11.68 -7.25
CA ASN A 70 15.81 11.75 -7.50
C ASN A 70 16.52 12.75 -6.57
N ILE A 71 16.10 12.80 -5.31
CA ILE A 71 16.55 13.81 -4.34
C ILE A 71 17.91 13.51 -3.71
N ASP A 72 18.59 12.45 -4.15
CA ASP A 72 19.87 11.97 -3.63
C ASP A 72 19.86 11.80 -2.09
N ALA A 73 18.74 11.25 -1.58
CA ALA A 73 18.59 11.03 -0.14
C ALA A 73 19.56 9.96 0.37
N PRO A 74 20.13 10.14 1.58
CA PRO A 74 21.03 9.15 2.17
C PRO A 74 20.34 7.79 2.30
N LEU A 75 21.13 6.71 2.26
CA LEU A 75 20.63 5.38 2.57
C LEU A 75 20.21 5.33 4.04
N PRO A 76 19.10 4.62 4.36
CA PRO A 76 18.67 4.48 5.74
C PRO A 76 19.64 3.58 6.51
N THR A 77 19.81 3.83 7.80
CA THR A 77 20.60 2.98 8.72
C THR A 77 19.75 1.89 9.38
N ILE A 78 18.43 2.11 9.52
CA ILE A 78 17.47 1.11 9.95
C ILE A 78 17.19 0.06 8.87
N THR A 79 16.82 -1.14 9.32
CA THR A 79 16.61 -2.29 8.44
C THR A 79 15.14 -2.69 8.36
N VAL A 80 14.75 -3.23 7.21
CA VAL A 80 13.48 -3.94 7.04
C VAL A 80 13.44 -5.17 7.95
N GLN A 81 12.24 -5.54 8.38
CA GLN A 81 12.00 -6.80 9.09
C GLN A 81 12.20 -8.01 8.18
N GLU A 82 12.72 -9.12 8.72
CA GLU A 82 12.97 -10.35 7.94
C GLU A 82 11.68 -11.01 7.44
N ARG A 83 10.58 -10.84 8.19
CA ARG A 83 9.28 -11.42 7.84
C ARG A 83 8.67 -10.71 6.63
N HIS A 84 8.02 -11.47 5.75
CA HIS A 84 7.27 -10.90 4.63
C HIS A 84 6.02 -10.14 5.11
N GLY A 85 5.65 -9.06 4.43
CA GLY A 85 4.57 -8.16 4.84
C GLY A 85 3.18 -8.77 4.82
N VAL A 86 2.90 -9.74 3.94
CA VAL A 86 1.58 -10.39 3.85
C VAL A 86 1.22 -11.21 5.11
N PRO A 87 2.03 -12.19 5.56
CA PRO A 87 1.71 -12.92 6.78
C PRO A 87 1.71 -12.02 8.02
N GLU A 88 2.55 -10.97 8.05
CA GLU A 88 2.50 -9.99 9.13
C GLU A 88 1.19 -9.20 9.15
N LEU A 89 0.70 -8.76 7.98
CA LEU A 89 -0.58 -8.08 7.85
C LEU A 89 -1.74 -8.94 8.34
N ILE A 90 -1.74 -10.24 7.98
CA ILE A 90 -2.74 -11.22 8.45
C ILE A 90 -2.69 -11.31 9.98
N ASP A 91 -1.52 -11.61 10.55
CA ASP A 91 -1.39 -11.83 11.99
C ASP A 91 -1.83 -10.62 12.81
N ARG A 92 -1.43 -9.42 12.40
CA ARG A 92 -1.82 -8.18 13.10
C ARG A 92 -3.33 -7.97 13.10
N VAL A 93 -3.98 -8.15 11.96
CA VAL A 93 -5.43 -7.99 11.84
C VAL A 93 -6.18 -9.06 12.62
N LEU A 94 -5.72 -10.31 12.60
CA LEU A 94 -6.35 -11.39 13.36
C LEU A 94 -6.11 -11.30 14.87
N ALA A 95 -5.00 -10.70 15.31
CA ALA A 95 -4.71 -10.47 16.72
C ALA A 95 -5.59 -9.38 17.35
N SER A 96 -6.11 -8.46 16.53
CA SER A 96 -6.94 -7.33 16.98
C SER A 96 -8.19 -7.14 16.09
N PRO A 97 -9.14 -8.10 16.07
CA PRO A 97 -10.33 -8.02 15.22
C PRO A 97 -11.17 -6.77 15.48
N GLY A 98 -11.52 -6.05 14.43
CA GLY A 98 -12.33 -4.83 14.46
C GLY A 98 -11.56 -3.55 14.84
N GLU A 99 -10.27 -3.64 15.15
CA GLU A 99 -9.48 -2.49 15.60
C GLU A 99 -8.68 -1.84 14.47
N LEU A 100 -8.00 -2.65 13.65
CA LEU A 100 -7.05 -2.17 12.65
C LEU A 100 -7.72 -1.77 11.34
N THR A 101 -7.38 -0.57 10.87
CA THR A 101 -7.71 -0.07 9.53
C THR A 101 -6.51 -0.22 8.61
N VAL A 102 -6.71 -0.80 7.43
CA VAL A 102 -5.66 -0.97 6.41
C VAL A 102 -5.74 0.17 5.41
N LEU A 103 -4.70 1.00 5.35
CA LEU A 103 -4.57 2.05 4.33
C LEU A 103 -3.82 1.52 3.10
N ALA A 104 -4.54 1.08 2.08
CA ALA A 104 -3.99 0.58 0.82
C ALA A 104 -3.74 1.75 -0.17
N ILE A 105 -2.62 2.44 0.00
CA ILE A 105 -2.23 3.61 -0.82
C ILE A 105 -1.39 3.27 -2.07
N GLY A 106 -0.97 2.02 -2.21
CA GLY A 106 -0.35 1.47 -3.42
C GLY A 106 -1.28 0.47 -4.12
N ARG A 107 -0.72 -0.49 -4.85
CA ARG A 107 -1.47 -1.61 -5.43
C ARG A 107 -2.00 -2.54 -4.34
N GLN A 108 -3.15 -3.15 -4.57
CA GLN A 108 -3.88 -3.93 -3.57
C GLN A 108 -3.32 -5.35 -3.38
N THR A 109 -2.21 -5.71 -4.03
CA THR A 109 -1.67 -7.08 -4.09
C THR A 109 -1.43 -7.71 -2.71
N ASN A 110 -0.84 -6.96 -1.76
CA ASN A 110 -0.64 -7.47 -0.39
C ASN A 110 -1.98 -7.82 0.27
N VAL A 111 -2.97 -6.95 0.13
CA VAL A 111 -4.30 -7.11 0.76
C VAL A 111 -5.07 -8.25 0.11
N ALA A 112 -5.04 -8.34 -1.22
CA ALA A 112 -5.66 -9.42 -1.98
C ALA A 112 -5.09 -10.79 -1.60
N LEU A 113 -3.77 -10.89 -1.41
CA LEU A 113 -3.14 -12.12 -0.94
C LEU A 113 -3.50 -12.43 0.52
N ALA A 114 -3.56 -11.41 1.40
CA ALA A 114 -3.99 -11.61 2.78
C ALA A 114 -5.41 -12.21 2.85
N LEU A 115 -6.34 -11.64 2.08
CA LEU A 115 -7.71 -12.15 1.94
C LEU A 115 -7.79 -13.56 1.34
N SER A 116 -6.91 -13.87 0.40
CA SER A 116 -6.89 -15.19 -0.27
C SER A 116 -6.32 -16.28 0.63
N ILE A 117 -5.29 -15.95 1.43
CA ILE A 117 -4.62 -16.88 2.35
C ILE A 117 -5.48 -17.11 3.59
N GLU A 118 -6.08 -16.05 4.14
CA GLU A 118 -6.87 -16.08 5.37
C GLU A 118 -8.20 -15.34 5.17
N PRO A 119 -9.27 -16.04 4.75
CA PRO A 119 -10.57 -15.42 4.49
C PRO A 119 -11.19 -14.70 5.70
N ARG A 120 -10.88 -15.11 6.94
CA ARG A 120 -11.35 -14.40 8.15
C ARG A 120 -10.81 -12.99 8.24
N PHE A 121 -9.75 -12.66 7.51
CA PHE A 121 -9.22 -11.30 7.41
C PHE A 121 -10.31 -10.28 7.07
N ALA A 122 -11.24 -10.64 6.17
CA ALA A 122 -12.33 -9.74 5.75
C ALA A 122 -13.27 -9.37 6.91
N GLU A 123 -13.48 -10.28 7.86
CA GLU A 123 -14.35 -10.07 9.02
C GLU A 123 -13.58 -9.40 10.18
N CYS A 124 -12.28 -9.68 10.29
CA CYS A 124 -11.44 -9.13 11.36
C CYS A 124 -10.91 -7.72 11.06
N VAL A 125 -10.73 -7.33 9.81
CA VAL A 125 -10.28 -5.97 9.49
C VAL A 125 -11.39 -4.96 9.79
N ARG A 126 -11.07 -3.85 10.47
CA ARG A 126 -12.06 -2.81 10.76
C ARG A 126 -12.60 -2.20 9.46
N GLU A 127 -11.67 -1.84 8.58
CA GLU A 127 -11.93 -1.23 7.28
C GLU A 127 -10.67 -1.28 6.42
N ILE A 128 -10.85 -1.41 5.11
CA ILE A 128 -9.80 -1.25 4.11
C ILE A 128 -10.07 0.06 3.37
N VAL A 129 -9.17 1.03 3.52
CA VAL A 129 -9.25 2.30 2.77
C VAL A 129 -8.32 2.20 1.57
N VAL A 130 -8.90 2.25 0.38
CA VAL A 130 -8.18 2.15 -0.89
C VAL A 130 -8.00 3.54 -1.49
N MET A 131 -6.75 3.94 -1.76
CA MET A 131 -6.50 5.09 -2.64
C MET A 131 -6.42 4.58 -4.08
N GLY A 132 -7.37 4.99 -4.91
CA GLY A 132 -7.46 4.55 -6.30
C GLY A 132 -8.90 4.49 -6.80
N GLY A 133 -9.04 4.35 -8.11
CA GLY A 133 -10.33 4.37 -8.80
C GLY A 133 -10.76 5.78 -9.19
N ALA A 134 -11.65 5.86 -10.17
CA ALA A 134 -12.31 7.08 -10.61
C ALA A 134 -13.74 6.70 -11.01
N LEU A 135 -14.75 7.37 -10.44
CA LEU A 135 -16.16 7.02 -10.64
C LEU A 135 -16.88 7.97 -11.59
N PHE A 136 -16.68 9.28 -11.42
CA PHE A 136 -17.39 10.35 -12.13
C PHE A 136 -16.46 11.23 -12.96
N GLN A 137 -15.20 10.82 -13.12
CA GLN A 137 -14.21 11.52 -13.93
C GLN A 137 -13.19 10.56 -14.56
N PRO A 138 -12.35 11.03 -15.50
CA PRO A 138 -11.34 10.20 -16.13
C PRO A 138 -10.27 9.67 -15.16
N GLY A 139 -9.71 8.51 -15.50
CA GLY A 139 -8.50 7.97 -14.86
C GLY A 139 -7.22 8.72 -15.27
N ASN A 140 -6.09 8.35 -14.63
CA ASN A 140 -4.78 8.96 -14.86
C ASN A 140 -3.77 8.05 -15.60
N VAL A 141 -4.11 6.79 -15.85
CA VAL A 141 -3.33 5.89 -16.72
C VAL A 141 -4.02 5.74 -18.07
N THR A 142 -5.33 5.50 -18.04
CA THR A 142 -6.20 5.58 -19.22
C THR A 142 -7.41 6.42 -18.84
N PRO A 143 -8.25 6.86 -19.80
CA PRO A 143 -9.49 7.55 -19.47
C PRO A 143 -10.41 6.79 -18.51
N LEU A 144 -10.24 5.47 -18.35
CA LEU A 144 -11.08 4.60 -17.53
C LEU A 144 -10.36 3.99 -16.32
N ALA A 145 -9.06 4.23 -16.13
CA ALA A 145 -8.28 3.52 -15.11
C ALA A 145 -7.25 4.41 -14.41
N THR A 146 -7.10 4.19 -13.10
CA THR A 146 -6.13 4.88 -12.24
C THR A 146 -4.94 4.00 -11.92
N ALA A 147 -3.78 4.58 -11.67
CA ALA A 147 -2.51 3.87 -11.45
C ALA A 147 -2.57 2.65 -10.53
N ASN A 148 -3.08 2.78 -9.31
CA ASN A 148 -3.12 1.66 -8.35
C ASN A 148 -4.01 0.50 -8.84
N ILE A 149 -5.20 0.82 -9.37
CA ILE A 149 -6.16 -0.18 -9.86
C ILE A 149 -5.68 -0.82 -11.17
N ALA A 150 -5.16 -0.02 -12.11
CA ALA A 150 -4.62 -0.51 -13.38
C ALA A 150 -3.34 -1.35 -13.19
N GLY A 151 -2.60 -1.09 -12.11
CA GLY A 151 -1.34 -1.75 -11.80
C GLY A 151 -1.49 -3.17 -11.28
N ASP A 152 -2.67 -3.56 -10.79
CA ASP A 152 -3.03 -4.94 -10.42
C ASP A 152 -4.57 -5.06 -10.30
N PRO A 153 -5.29 -5.11 -11.44
CA PRO A 153 -6.74 -5.06 -11.45
C PRO A 153 -7.36 -6.31 -10.81
N GLU A 154 -6.72 -7.48 -10.91
CA GLU A 154 -7.20 -8.70 -10.24
C GLU A 154 -7.08 -8.60 -8.72
N ALA A 155 -6.01 -8.00 -8.20
CA ALA A 155 -5.91 -7.73 -6.77
C ALA A 155 -6.98 -6.73 -6.30
N ALA A 156 -7.26 -5.70 -7.09
CA ALA A 156 -8.31 -4.75 -6.78
C ALA A 156 -9.70 -5.44 -6.76
N ASP A 157 -10.04 -6.23 -7.78
CA ASP A 157 -11.31 -6.98 -7.85
C ASP A 157 -11.46 -7.92 -6.63
N ALA A 158 -10.40 -8.63 -6.24
CA ALA A 158 -10.40 -9.47 -5.05
C ALA A 158 -10.71 -8.69 -3.77
N VAL A 159 -10.15 -7.49 -3.60
CA VAL A 159 -10.45 -6.62 -2.45
C VAL A 159 -11.91 -6.15 -2.46
N TYR A 160 -12.42 -5.66 -3.60
CA TYR A 160 -13.81 -5.17 -3.68
C TYR A 160 -14.85 -6.28 -3.50
N ARG A 161 -14.53 -7.52 -3.86
CA ARG A 161 -15.42 -8.69 -3.69
C ARG A 161 -15.24 -9.43 -2.37
N SER A 162 -14.32 -8.99 -1.53
CA SER A 162 -13.91 -9.71 -0.32
C SER A 162 -14.97 -9.83 0.77
N GLY A 163 -16.00 -8.98 0.74
CA GLY A 163 -16.97 -8.84 1.83
C GLY A 163 -16.47 -7.96 2.99
N ALA A 164 -15.20 -7.53 2.98
CA ALA A 164 -14.69 -6.56 3.94
C ALA A 164 -15.35 -5.19 3.74
N ARG A 165 -15.34 -4.36 4.79
CA ARG A 165 -15.72 -2.95 4.66
C ARG A 165 -14.63 -2.20 3.88
N VAL A 166 -14.95 -1.78 2.65
CA VAL A 166 -14.03 -1.05 1.78
C VAL A 166 -14.49 0.39 1.58
N THR A 167 -13.61 1.34 1.87
CA THR A 167 -13.80 2.76 1.52
C THR A 167 -12.84 3.12 0.39
N GLN A 168 -13.37 3.55 -0.74
CA GLN A 168 -12.57 4.02 -1.88
C GLN A 168 -12.39 5.54 -1.81
N VAL A 169 -11.14 5.98 -1.82
CA VAL A 169 -10.74 7.38 -2.03
C VAL A 169 -10.13 7.47 -3.43
N GLY A 170 -11.01 7.71 -4.40
CA GLY A 170 -10.65 7.81 -5.82
C GLY A 170 -10.16 9.18 -6.22
N LEU A 171 -9.78 9.33 -7.49
CA LEU A 171 -9.38 10.61 -8.05
C LEU A 171 -10.48 11.66 -7.88
N ASP A 172 -11.76 11.26 -7.84
CA ASP A 172 -12.92 12.14 -7.66
C ASP A 172 -12.80 12.99 -6.39
N VAL A 173 -12.00 12.52 -5.42
CA VAL A 173 -11.64 13.24 -4.20
C VAL A 173 -10.22 13.79 -4.32
N CYS A 174 -9.26 12.97 -4.77
CA CYS A 174 -7.84 13.34 -4.78
C CYS A 174 -7.50 14.53 -5.68
N ASN A 175 -8.30 14.83 -6.72
CA ASN A 175 -8.06 15.99 -7.59
C ASN A 175 -8.50 17.33 -6.97
N HIS A 176 -9.10 17.32 -5.78
CA HIS A 176 -9.57 18.51 -5.08
C HIS A 176 -8.75 18.86 -3.82
N VAL A 177 -7.61 18.20 -3.63
CA VAL A 177 -6.70 18.41 -2.49
C VAL A 177 -5.31 18.83 -2.92
#